data_AF-A0A5E4IYN6-F1
#
_entry.id   AF-A0A5E4IYN6-F1
#
_cell.length_a   1.000
_cell.length_b   1.000
_cell.length_c   1.000
_cell.angle_alpha   90.00
_cell.angle_beta   90.00
_cell.angle_gamma   90.00
#
_symmetry.space_group_name_H-M   'P 1'
#
loop_
_entity.id
_entity.type
_entity.pdbx_description
1 polymer ?
#
loop_
_entity_poly.entity_id
_entity_poly.type
_entity_poly.pdbx_seq_one_letter_code
_entity_poly.pdbx_strand_id
1 'polypeptide(L)'
;MRHLNRRFVRSLEGQNLLEIFFVTAVASVLGIRFFLALTGYPSLHPGNLHIAHVLLGGILMMLALVVTLGYLNKSAYYLAATLGGLGFGAFIDELGKFITGDHNYFYQPTVALIYITFILLYLGIEATAHRPLLSEQERLINALEIAKEAVLEDLDHRERRRALDLLKECSPSDPVTRALRELLYATDSVPVPRPDIYTTAKARARRLYRKLVQKAWFVKAVIAFFLLQSFLALALDFFLLYAKLMWRANLHSIFPTLSVSDLAGLASATMAAMIVIFGVMKIRSSKLRAYRLFKDAVLVQIFLVQVFLFYRAQLLALLGLAGNICVLLVLYYMIRQEKAAQSVCAQTRQSSAAVGSVPSR
;
A
#
# COMPACT_ATOMS: atom_id res chain seq x y z
N MET A 1 -33.40 16.92 6.57
CA MET A 1 -31.92 17.00 6.44
C MET A 1 -31.13 16.74 7.74
N ARG A 2 -31.70 16.14 8.81
CA ARG A 2 -30.97 15.78 10.05
C ARG A 2 -30.13 14.48 9.96
N HIS A 3 -30.28 13.67 8.91
CA HIS A 3 -29.55 12.41 8.75
C HIS A 3 -28.09 12.56 8.31
N LEU A 4 -27.71 13.70 7.74
CA LEU A 4 -26.34 13.95 7.25
C LEU A 4 -25.34 14.31 8.35
N ASN A 5 -25.80 14.48 9.60
CA ASN A 5 -24.95 14.87 10.74
C ASN A 5 -24.57 13.69 11.66
N ARG A 6 -24.88 12.45 11.27
CA ARG A 6 -24.29 11.27 11.91
C ARG A 6 -22.88 11.11 11.36
N ARG A 7 -21.88 11.30 12.23
CA ARG A 7 -20.47 11.04 11.89
C ARG A 7 -20.34 9.62 11.34
N PHE A 8 -19.63 9.46 10.23
CA PHE A 8 -19.28 8.14 9.71
C PHE A 8 -18.55 7.34 10.79
N VAL A 9 -19.04 6.14 11.09
CA VAL A 9 -18.46 5.24 12.08
C VAL A 9 -17.44 4.36 11.38
N ARG A 10 -16.20 4.34 11.87
CA ARG A 10 -15.14 3.53 11.27
C ARG A 10 -15.37 2.05 11.60
N SER A 11 -15.36 1.21 10.56
CA SER A 11 -15.33 -0.25 10.71
C SER A 11 -13.89 -0.72 10.90
N LEU A 12 -13.66 -1.58 11.89
CA LEU A 12 -12.39 -2.29 12.10
C LEU A 12 -12.04 -3.21 10.93
N GLU A 13 -13.05 -3.79 10.29
CA GLU A 13 -12.87 -4.66 9.12
C GLU A 13 -12.64 -3.87 7.84
N GLY A 14 -13.01 -2.59 7.83
CA GLY A 14 -12.88 -1.70 6.68
C GLY A 14 -11.45 -1.65 6.12
N GLN A 15 -10.43 -1.71 6.97
CA GLN A 15 -9.04 -1.73 6.50
C GLN A 15 -8.72 -2.99 5.69
N ASN A 16 -9.14 -4.17 6.15
CA ASN A 16 -8.93 -5.43 5.42
C ASN A 16 -9.71 -5.43 4.09
N LEU A 17 -10.95 -4.95 4.10
CA LEU A 17 -11.79 -4.88 2.91
C LEU A 17 -11.20 -3.94 1.85
N LEU A 18 -10.72 -2.76 2.27
CA LEU A 18 -10.03 -1.81 1.39
C LEU A 18 -8.71 -2.37 0.86
N GLU A 19 -7.98 -3.13 1.67
CA GLU A 19 -6.76 -3.83 1.24
C GLU A 19 -7.09 -4.89 0.17
N ILE A 20 -8.13 -5.69 0.37
CA ILE A 20 -8.57 -6.70 -0.61
C ILE A 20 -9.02 -6.03 -1.90
N PHE A 21 -9.83 -4.98 -1.82
CA PHE A 21 -10.23 -4.17 -2.97
C PHE A 21 -9.01 -3.65 -3.74
N PHE A 22 -8.04 -3.05 -3.04
CA PHE A 22 -6.83 -2.52 -3.65
C PHE A 22 -6.01 -3.61 -4.35
N VAL A 23 -5.75 -4.73 -3.66
CA VAL A 23 -4.93 -5.82 -4.20
C VAL A 23 -5.61 -6.49 -5.40
N THR A 24 -6.92 -6.72 -5.33
CA THR A 24 -7.67 -7.31 -6.45
C THR A 24 -7.79 -6.36 -7.65
N ALA A 25 -7.86 -5.05 -7.42
CA ALA A 25 -7.79 -4.05 -8.49
C ALA A 25 -6.42 -4.03 -9.19
N VAL A 26 -5.32 -4.02 -8.43
CA VAL A 26 -3.98 -4.11 -9.01
C VAL A 26 -3.79 -5.42 -9.75
N ALA A 27 -4.23 -6.55 -9.16
CA ALA A 27 -4.16 -7.86 -9.79
C ALA A 27 -4.96 -7.93 -11.09
N SER A 28 -6.13 -7.28 -11.14
CA SER A 28 -6.97 -7.19 -12.34
C SER A 28 -6.26 -6.44 -13.47
N VAL A 29 -5.73 -5.25 -13.22
CA VAL A 29 -4.96 -4.47 -14.22
C VAL A 29 -3.76 -5.26 -14.73
N LEU A 30 -2.96 -5.83 -13.81
CA LEU A 30 -1.78 -6.61 -14.19
C LEU A 30 -2.15 -7.87 -14.95
N GLY A 31 -3.21 -8.56 -14.53
CA GLY A 31 -3.72 -9.77 -15.18
C GLY A 31 -4.20 -9.51 -16.60
N ILE A 32 -5.00 -8.45 -16.80
CA ILE A 32 -5.48 -8.04 -18.12
C ILE A 32 -4.31 -7.67 -19.02
N ARG A 33 -3.39 -6.81 -18.56
CA ARG A 33 -2.23 -6.40 -19.37
C ARG A 33 -1.29 -7.54 -19.70
N PHE A 34 -1.05 -8.44 -18.75
CA PHE A 34 -0.25 -9.64 -19.00
C PHE A 34 -0.91 -10.54 -20.02
N PHE A 35 -2.22 -10.77 -19.91
CA PHE A 35 -2.99 -11.55 -20.88
C PHE A 35 -2.95 -10.92 -22.28
N LEU A 36 -3.16 -9.60 -22.38
CA LEU A 36 -3.09 -8.87 -23.65
C LEU A 36 -1.68 -8.91 -24.26
N ALA A 37 -0.63 -8.78 -23.44
CA ALA A 37 0.76 -8.88 -23.91
C ALA A 37 1.08 -10.29 -24.45
N LEU A 38 0.58 -11.35 -23.80
CA LEU A 38 0.77 -12.74 -24.26
C LEU A 38 0.02 -13.04 -25.55
N THR A 39 -1.18 -12.47 -25.70
CA THR A 39 -2.04 -12.73 -26.86
C THR A 39 -1.78 -11.79 -28.03
N GLY A 40 -0.84 -10.86 -27.91
CA GLY A 40 -0.48 -9.91 -28.96
C GLY A 40 -1.50 -8.80 -29.17
N TYR A 41 -2.23 -8.41 -28.12
CA TYR A 41 -3.33 -7.42 -28.16
C TYR A 41 -4.42 -7.79 -29.19
N PRO A 42 -5.09 -8.95 -29.01
CA PRO A 42 -6.09 -9.41 -29.94
C PRO A 42 -7.24 -8.40 -29.97
N SER A 43 -7.60 -8.03 -31.18
CA SER A 43 -8.65 -7.06 -31.42
C SER A 43 -9.99 -7.81 -31.37
N LEU A 44 -10.67 -7.80 -30.21
CA LEU A 44 -11.98 -8.42 -30.01
C LEU A 44 -13.06 -7.64 -30.78
N HIS A 45 -13.13 -7.87 -32.10
CA HIS A 45 -14.12 -7.29 -33.01
C HIS A 45 -14.99 -8.38 -33.64
N PRO A 46 -16.09 -8.82 -33.00
CA PRO A 46 -17.17 -9.46 -33.73
C PRO A 46 -17.93 -8.38 -34.51
N GLY A 47 -17.54 -8.14 -35.78
CA GLY A 47 -18.15 -7.13 -36.64
C GLY A 47 -17.88 -5.69 -36.16
N ASN A 48 -18.94 -4.86 -36.04
CA ASN A 48 -18.84 -3.45 -35.61
C ASN A 48 -18.96 -3.25 -34.08
N LEU A 49 -19.07 -4.32 -33.28
CA LEU A 49 -19.28 -4.22 -31.82
C LEU A 49 -17.95 -4.34 -31.07
N HIS A 50 -17.52 -3.26 -30.42
CA HIS A 50 -16.35 -3.28 -29.53
C HIS A 50 -16.83 -3.53 -28.08
N ILE A 51 -16.69 -4.76 -27.58
CA ILE A 51 -16.97 -5.07 -26.17
C ILE A 51 -15.76 -4.64 -25.36
N ALA A 52 -15.86 -3.46 -24.76
CA ALA A 52 -14.82 -2.89 -23.90
C ALA A 52 -14.79 -3.64 -22.56
N HIS A 53 -13.60 -3.97 -22.05
CA HIS A 53 -13.49 -4.58 -20.72
C HIS A 53 -13.94 -3.62 -19.61
N VAL A 54 -14.08 -2.33 -19.90
CA VAL A 54 -14.79 -1.35 -19.06
C VAL A 54 -16.24 -1.74 -18.77
N LEU A 55 -16.95 -2.35 -19.71
CA LEU A 55 -18.32 -2.82 -19.47
C LEU A 55 -18.31 -3.95 -18.43
N LEU A 56 -17.41 -4.93 -18.59
CA LEU A 56 -17.22 -5.99 -17.60
C LEU A 56 -16.81 -5.41 -16.24
N GLY A 57 -15.93 -4.41 -16.23
CA GLY A 57 -15.54 -3.69 -15.03
C GLY A 57 -16.73 -3.03 -14.31
N GLY A 58 -17.59 -2.35 -15.07
CA GLY A 58 -18.83 -1.75 -14.59
C GLY A 58 -19.81 -2.77 -14.01
N ILE A 59 -20.00 -3.92 -14.69
CA ILE A 59 -20.86 -5.01 -14.21
C ILE A 59 -20.34 -5.58 -12.89
N LEU A 60 -19.04 -5.85 -12.77
CA LEU A 60 -18.46 -6.36 -11.53
C LEU A 60 -18.60 -5.37 -10.36
N MET A 61 -18.42 -4.07 -10.61
CA MET A 61 -18.66 -3.03 -9.61
C MET A 61 -20.15 -2.93 -9.23
N MET A 62 -21.06 -3.03 -10.21
CA MET A 62 -22.49 -3.08 -9.94
C MET A 62 -22.86 -4.30 -9.09
N LEU A 63 -22.33 -5.48 -9.40
CA LEU A 63 -22.52 -6.68 -8.58
C LEU A 63 -21.99 -6.49 -7.16
N ALA A 64 -20.85 -5.82 -6.98
CA ALA A 64 -20.35 -5.49 -5.65
C ALA A 64 -21.32 -4.60 -4.85
N LEU A 65 -21.96 -3.63 -5.51
CA LEU A 65 -23.01 -2.80 -4.90
C LEU A 65 -24.24 -3.63 -4.54
N VAL A 66 -24.72 -4.49 -5.44
CA VAL A 66 -25.86 -5.40 -5.17
C VAL A 66 -25.57 -6.29 -3.97
N VAL A 67 -24.36 -6.86 -3.89
CA VAL A 67 -23.95 -7.70 -2.74
C VAL A 67 -23.93 -6.87 -1.45
N THR A 68 -23.38 -5.66 -1.47
CA THR A 68 -23.29 -4.80 -0.28
C THR A 68 -24.67 -4.30 0.18
N LEU A 69 -25.61 -4.07 -0.73
CA LEU A 69 -26.95 -3.58 -0.41
C LEU A 69 -27.93 -4.71 -0.06
N GLY A 70 -27.71 -5.91 -0.60
CA GLY A 70 -28.61 -7.05 -0.39
C GLY A 70 -28.30 -7.90 0.85
N TYR A 71 -27.08 -7.82 1.38
CA TYR A 71 -26.58 -8.75 2.40
C TYR A 71 -25.89 -8.05 3.56
N LEU A 72 -26.00 -8.62 4.77
CA LEU A 72 -25.45 -8.06 6.01
C LEU A 72 -24.31 -8.90 6.62
N ASN A 73 -24.03 -10.08 6.06
CA ASN A 73 -23.02 -11.01 6.54
C ASN A 73 -21.60 -10.60 6.11
N LYS A 74 -20.61 -10.92 6.94
CA LYS A 74 -19.20 -10.60 6.68
C LYS A 74 -18.70 -11.13 5.34
N SER A 75 -19.03 -12.37 4.98
CA SER A 75 -18.59 -12.96 3.70
C SER A 75 -19.09 -12.18 2.46
N ALA A 76 -20.27 -11.54 2.54
CA ALA A 76 -20.76 -10.67 1.48
C ALA A 76 -19.87 -9.44 1.28
N TYR A 77 -19.37 -8.81 2.36
CA TYR A 77 -18.46 -7.68 2.24
C TYR A 77 -17.11 -8.07 1.62
N TYR A 78 -16.58 -9.26 1.95
CA TYR A 78 -15.36 -9.77 1.33
C TYR A 78 -15.55 -10.04 -0.17
N LEU A 79 -16.69 -10.63 -0.56
CA LEU A 79 -17.06 -10.82 -1.95
C LEU A 79 -17.21 -9.48 -2.67
N ALA A 80 -17.90 -8.51 -2.06
CA ALA A 80 -18.07 -7.17 -2.61
C ALA A 80 -16.74 -6.43 -2.79
N ALA A 81 -15.82 -6.52 -1.83
CA ALA A 81 -14.48 -5.95 -1.95
C ALA A 81 -13.70 -6.59 -3.12
N THR A 82 -13.81 -7.90 -3.29
CA THR A 82 -13.16 -8.64 -4.37
C THR A 82 -13.73 -8.28 -5.74
N LEU A 83 -15.07 -8.33 -5.90
CA LEU A 83 -15.76 -7.97 -7.15
C LEU A 83 -15.55 -6.49 -7.49
N GLY A 84 -15.64 -5.61 -6.49
CA GLY A 84 -15.43 -4.18 -6.65
C GLY A 84 -14.00 -3.87 -7.09
N GLY A 85 -13.00 -4.53 -6.49
CA GLY A 85 -11.61 -4.35 -6.86
C GLY A 85 -11.33 -4.89 -8.26
N LEU A 86 -11.73 -6.13 -8.57
CA LEU A 86 -11.60 -6.70 -9.92
C LEU A 86 -12.27 -5.81 -10.98
N GLY A 87 -13.48 -5.32 -10.70
CA GLY A 87 -14.24 -4.45 -11.56
C GLY A 87 -13.60 -3.08 -11.77
N PHE A 88 -13.14 -2.43 -10.69
CA PHE A 88 -12.42 -1.16 -10.75
C PHE A 88 -11.11 -1.29 -11.53
N GLY A 89 -10.36 -2.37 -11.32
CA GLY A 89 -9.13 -2.64 -12.06
C GLY A 89 -9.38 -2.83 -13.56
N ALA A 90 -10.40 -3.60 -13.94
CA ALA A 90 -10.78 -3.78 -15.34
C ALA A 90 -11.26 -2.48 -15.99
N PHE A 91 -11.98 -1.65 -15.22
CA PHE A 91 -12.44 -0.34 -15.67
C PHE A 91 -11.27 0.63 -15.93
N ILE A 92 -10.34 0.73 -14.97
CA ILE A 92 -9.19 1.65 -15.07
C ILE A 92 -8.18 1.20 -16.13
N ASP A 93 -8.10 -0.09 -16.48
CA ASP A 93 -7.15 -0.55 -17.49
C ASP A 93 -7.39 0.07 -18.89
N GLU A 94 -8.65 0.31 -19.26
CA GLU A 94 -8.99 0.93 -20.55
C GLU A 94 -9.03 2.47 -20.51
N LEU A 95 -8.55 3.10 -19.43
CA LEU A 95 -8.53 4.55 -19.26
C LEU A 95 -7.95 5.31 -20.47
N GLY A 96 -6.99 4.72 -21.19
CA GLY A 96 -6.43 5.29 -22.43
C GLY A 96 -7.47 5.51 -23.52
N LYS A 97 -8.38 4.56 -23.73
CA LYS A 97 -9.45 4.64 -24.74
C LYS A 97 -10.46 5.76 -24.45
N PHE A 98 -10.57 6.24 -23.21
CA PHE A 98 -11.61 7.21 -22.84
C PHE A 98 -11.07 8.61 -22.58
N ILE A 99 -9.74 8.78 -22.49
CA ILE A 99 -9.12 10.10 -22.31
C ILE A 99 -8.82 10.77 -23.65
N THR A 100 -8.62 10.00 -24.71
CA THR A 100 -8.28 10.52 -26.03
C THR A 100 -9.49 10.55 -26.96
N GLY A 101 -9.64 11.60 -27.77
CA GLY A 101 -10.73 11.70 -28.74
C GLY A 101 -10.74 10.60 -29.82
N ASP A 102 -9.60 9.93 -30.05
CA ASP A 102 -9.41 8.83 -31.00
C ASP A 102 -9.49 7.42 -30.36
N HIS A 103 -9.88 7.32 -29.09
CA HIS A 103 -9.97 6.06 -28.33
C HIS A 103 -8.71 5.18 -28.34
N ASN A 104 -7.54 5.80 -28.20
CA ASN A 104 -6.25 5.13 -28.26
C ASN A 104 -5.89 4.41 -26.95
N TYR A 105 -5.99 3.07 -26.96
CA TYR A 105 -5.57 2.23 -25.82
C TYR A 105 -4.09 2.38 -25.45
N PHE A 106 -3.22 2.65 -26.44
CA PHE A 106 -1.78 2.83 -26.26
C PHE A 106 -1.38 4.28 -25.96
N TYR A 107 -2.35 5.15 -25.64
CA TYR A 107 -2.07 6.52 -25.26
C TYR A 107 -1.03 6.54 -24.12
N GLN A 108 0.16 7.04 -24.44
CA GLN A 108 1.37 6.90 -23.61
C GLN A 108 1.16 7.27 -22.12
N PRO A 109 0.40 8.34 -21.76
CA PRO A 109 0.16 8.69 -20.36
C PRO A 109 -0.68 7.69 -19.57
N THR A 110 -1.39 6.76 -20.21
CA THR A 110 -2.37 5.88 -19.57
C THR A 110 -1.79 5.11 -18.38
N VAL A 111 -0.61 4.49 -18.55
CA VAL A 111 -0.01 3.68 -17.47
C VAL A 111 0.41 4.55 -16.28
N ALA A 112 0.90 5.76 -16.55
CA ALA A 112 1.25 6.73 -15.50
C ALA A 112 0.00 7.21 -14.75
N LEU A 113 -1.11 7.47 -15.45
CA LEU A 113 -2.38 7.86 -14.84
C LEU A 113 -2.98 6.73 -13.98
N ILE A 114 -2.96 5.49 -14.48
CA ILE A 114 -3.35 4.30 -13.71
C ILE A 114 -2.53 4.23 -12.42
N TYR A 115 -1.21 4.42 -12.51
CA TYR A 115 -0.32 4.39 -11.36
C TYR A 115 -0.60 5.52 -10.36
N ILE A 116 -0.84 6.75 -10.83
CA ILE A 116 -1.27 7.88 -9.98
C ILE A 116 -2.58 7.55 -9.27
N THR A 117 -3.57 6.98 -9.97
CA THR A 117 -4.84 6.57 -9.36
C THR A 117 -4.62 5.57 -8.24
N PHE A 118 -3.74 4.58 -8.41
CA PHE A 118 -3.40 3.64 -7.34
C PHE A 118 -2.63 4.30 -6.18
N ILE A 119 -1.73 5.25 -6.46
CA ILE A 119 -1.08 6.04 -5.39
C ILE A 119 -2.13 6.78 -4.57
N LEU A 120 -3.04 7.51 -5.23
CA LEU A 120 -4.07 8.29 -4.55
C LEU A 120 -5.02 7.39 -3.76
N LEU A 121 -5.40 6.24 -4.32
CA LEU A 121 -6.19 5.24 -3.63
C LEU A 121 -5.48 4.70 -2.39
N TYR A 122 -4.20 4.32 -2.52
CA TYR A 122 -3.38 3.86 -1.40
C TYR A 122 -3.28 4.93 -0.29
N LEU A 123 -3.01 6.18 -0.65
CA LEU A 123 -2.94 7.29 0.30
C LEU A 123 -4.31 7.56 0.96
N GLY A 124 -5.41 7.43 0.21
CA GLY A 124 -6.77 7.53 0.75
C GLY A 124 -7.04 6.45 1.78
N ILE A 125 -6.69 5.19 1.48
CA ILE A 125 -6.82 4.07 2.42
C ILE A 125 -5.97 4.32 3.67
N GLU A 126 -4.70 4.70 3.52
CA GLU A 126 -3.80 4.94 4.64
C GLU A 126 -4.25 6.13 5.51
N ALA A 127 -4.78 7.19 4.90
CA ALA A 127 -5.34 8.34 5.60
C ALA A 127 -6.55 7.97 6.47
N THR A 128 -7.32 6.96 6.08
CA THR A 128 -8.41 6.41 6.92
C THR A 128 -7.89 5.52 8.04
N ALA A 129 -6.81 4.76 7.80
CA ALA A 129 -6.24 3.81 8.76
C ALA A 129 -5.42 4.49 9.89
N HIS A 130 -4.78 5.62 9.62
CA HIS A 130 -3.88 6.30 10.58
C HIS A 130 -4.55 7.25 11.59
N ARG A 131 -5.88 7.18 11.76
CA ARG A 131 -6.63 8.04 12.69
C ARG A 131 -6.65 7.45 14.13
N PRO A 132 -6.72 8.29 15.19
CA PRO A 132 -6.54 7.89 16.59
C PRO A 132 -7.55 6.85 17.10
N LEU A 133 -7.29 6.36 18.33
CA LEU A 133 -8.11 5.45 19.16
C LEU A 133 -9.61 5.61 18.84
N LEU A 134 -10.29 4.49 18.61
CA LEU A 134 -11.74 4.48 18.40
C LEU A 134 -12.43 5.20 19.56
N SER A 135 -13.37 6.08 19.25
CA SER A 135 -14.29 6.61 20.25
C SER A 135 -15.09 5.49 20.88
N GLU A 136 -15.61 5.72 22.09
CA GLU A 136 -16.43 4.74 22.80
C GLU A 136 -17.63 4.27 21.96
N GLN A 137 -18.30 5.20 21.26
CA GLN A 137 -19.39 4.88 20.32
C GLN A 137 -18.93 3.99 19.16
N GLU A 138 -17.77 4.29 18.57
CA GLU A 138 -17.19 3.45 17.51
C GLU A 138 -16.85 2.05 18.04
N ARG A 139 -16.29 1.93 19.24
CA ARG A 139 -16.00 0.63 19.87
C ARG A 139 -17.27 -0.19 20.07
N LEU A 140 -18.32 0.43 20.60
CA LEU A 140 -19.60 -0.23 20.85
C LEU A 140 -20.26 -0.71 19.55
N ILE A 141 -20.26 0.11 18.51
CA ILE A 141 -20.82 -0.27 17.20
C ILE A 141 -19.99 -1.39 16.55
N ASN A 142 -18.66 -1.35 16.65
CA ASN A 142 -17.81 -2.44 16.15
C ASN A 142 -18.01 -3.74 16.95
N ALA A 143 -18.21 -3.66 18.27
CA ALA A 143 -18.53 -4.83 19.08
C ALA A 143 -19.90 -5.42 18.71
N LEU A 144 -20.90 -4.57 18.46
CA LEU A 144 -22.21 -4.98 17.95
C LEU A 144 -22.11 -5.64 16.57
N GLU A 145 -21.29 -5.08 15.67
CA GLU A 145 -21.07 -5.65 14.33
C GLU A 145 -20.45 -7.05 14.41
N ILE A 146 -19.48 -7.27 15.31
CA ILE A 146 -18.91 -8.61 15.57
C ILE A 146 -19.94 -9.54 16.22
N ALA A 147 -20.75 -9.03 17.14
CA ALA A 147 -21.77 -9.82 17.83
C ALA A 147 -22.85 -10.38 16.89
N LYS A 148 -23.05 -9.80 15.69
CA LYS A 148 -23.91 -10.39 14.66
C LYS A 148 -23.48 -11.81 14.28
N GLU A 149 -22.18 -12.11 14.30
CA GLU A 149 -21.65 -13.44 13.98
C GLU A 149 -22.06 -14.50 15.02
N ALA A 150 -22.39 -14.07 16.25
CA ALA A 150 -22.96 -14.97 17.27
C ALA A 150 -24.34 -15.49 16.85
N VAL A 151 -25.13 -14.66 16.16
CA VAL A 151 -26.47 -15.01 15.65
C VAL A 151 -26.36 -15.91 14.42
N LEU A 152 -25.28 -15.77 13.65
CA LEU A 152 -25.00 -16.60 12.47
C LEU A 152 -24.27 -17.90 12.80
N GLU A 153 -24.05 -18.20 14.10
CA GLU A 153 -23.27 -19.36 14.57
C GLU A 153 -21.85 -19.43 13.98
N ASP A 154 -21.25 -18.29 13.60
CA ASP A 154 -19.91 -18.20 12.98
C ASP A 154 -18.91 -17.40 13.84
N LEU A 155 -19.26 -17.12 15.11
CA LEU A 155 -18.39 -16.34 16.00
C LEU A 155 -17.14 -17.13 16.41
N ASP A 156 -15.98 -16.71 15.89
CA ASP A 156 -14.71 -17.37 16.22
C ASP A 156 -14.10 -16.87 17.56
N HIS A 157 -13.19 -17.66 18.14
CA HIS A 157 -12.50 -17.31 19.39
C HIS A 157 -11.75 -15.96 19.37
N ARG A 158 -11.19 -15.58 18.22
CA ARG A 158 -10.44 -14.33 18.05
C ARG A 158 -11.37 -13.14 17.95
N GLU A 159 -12.49 -13.29 17.25
CA GLU A 159 -13.54 -12.29 17.12
C GLU A 159 -14.22 -12.03 18.45
N ARG A 160 -14.61 -13.09 19.16
CA ARG A 160 -15.14 -13.01 20.52
C ARG A 160 -14.19 -12.25 21.44
N ARG A 161 -12.91 -12.62 21.45
CA ARG A 161 -11.89 -11.93 22.26
C ARG A 161 -11.75 -10.46 21.88
N ARG A 162 -11.72 -10.16 20.58
CA ARG A 162 -11.61 -8.79 20.07
C ARG A 162 -12.84 -7.95 20.45
N ALA A 163 -14.04 -8.49 20.36
CA ALA A 163 -15.27 -7.80 20.77
C ALA A 163 -15.27 -7.53 22.29
N LEU A 164 -14.87 -8.50 23.10
CA LEU A 164 -14.72 -8.30 24.55
C LEU A 164 -13.63 -7.26 24.89
N ASP A 165 -12.52 -7.24 24.14
CA ASP A 165 -11.46 -6.24 24.32
C ASP A 165 -11.96 -4.82 23.98
N LEU A 166 -12.81 -4.66 22.96
CA LEU A 166 -13.46 -3.37 22.66
C LEU A 166 -14.38 -2.90 23.81
N LEU A 167 -15.18 -3.82 24.36
CA LEU A 167 -16.13 -3.51 25.43
C LEU A 167 -15.46 -3.22 26.78
N LYS A 168 -14.20 -3.65 27.00
CA LYS A 168 -13.44 -3.30 28.22
C LYS A 168 -13.17 -1.80 28.35
N GLU A 169 -13.06 -1.11 27.21
CA GLU A 169 -12.78 0.33 27.16
C GLU A 169 -14.06 1.17 27.01
N CYS A 170 -15.23 0.56 27.22
CA CYS A 170 -16.56 1.19 27.23
C CYS A 170 -17.12 1.25 28.67
N SER A 171 -18.03 2.19 28.92
CA SER A 171 -18.65 2.39 30.22
C SER A 171 -19.44 1.14 30.68
N PRO A 172 -19.14 0.56 31.86
CA PRO A 172 -19.88 -0.59 32.40
C PRO A 172 -21.34 -0.29 32.76
N SER A 173 -21.69 0.98 32.93
CA SER A 173 -23.06 1.41 33.25
C SER A 173 -23.97 1.49 32.02
N ASP A 174 -23.41 1.47 30.81
CA ASP A 174 -24.18 1.48 29.57
C ASP A 174 -24.94 0.15 29.38
N PRO A 175 -26.27 0.18 29.26
CA PRO A 175 -27.09 -1.02 29.06
C PRO A 175 -26.66 -1.86 27.86
N VAL A 176 -26.25 -1.22 26.76
CA VAL A 176 -25.86 -1.92 25.52
C VAL A 176 -24.54 -2.66 25.71
N THR A 177 -23.56 -2.02 26.33
CA THR A 177 -22.28 -2.65 26.70
C THR A 177 -22.49 -3.90 27.58
N ARG A 178 -23.43 -3.83 28.54
CA ARG A 178 -23.77 -4.98 29.40
C ARG A 178 -24.41 -6.12 28.62
N ALA A 179 -25.44 -5.82 27.83
CA ALA A 179 -26.15 -6.83 27.03
C ALA A 179 -25.21 -7.54 26.03
N LEU A 180 -24.31 -6.79 25.38
CA LEU A 180 -23.33 -7.37 24.46
C LEU A 180 -22.31 -8.26 25.18
N ARG A 181 -21.86 -7.88 26.39
CA ARG A 181 -20.99 -8.73 27.20
C ARG A 181 -21.68 -10.02 27.59
N GLU A 182 -22.91 -9.96 28.05
CA GLU A 182 -23.69 -11.13 28.43
C GLU A 182 -23.88 -12.07 27.24
N LEU A 183 -24.28 -11.54 26.08
CA LEU A 183 -24.39 -12.32 24.84
C LEU A 183 -23.06 -13.00 24.49
N LEU A 184 -21.97 -12.23 24.42
CA LEU A 184 -20.65 -12.78 24.05
C LEU A 184 -20.09 -13.76 25.09
N TYR A 185 -20.49 -13.69 26.36
CA TYR A 185 -20.09 -14.70 27.36
C TYR A 185 -20.96 -15.96 27.28
N ALA A 186 -22.24 -15.83 26.93
CA ALA A 186 -23.17 -16.95 26.82
C ALA A 186 -22.99 -17.77 25.54
N THR A 187 -22.48 -17.18 24.46
CA THR A 187 -22.27 -17.90 23.19
C THR A 187 -20.97 -18.71 23.22
N ASP A 188 -21.06 -19.99 22.86
CA ASP A 188 -19.90 -20.81 22.55
C ASP A 188 -19.28 -20.37 21.22
N SER A 189 -17.95 -20.29 21.21
CA SER A 189 -17.20 -19.84 20.04
C SER A 189 -16.75 -21.03 19.21
N VAL A 190 -16.87 -20.89 17.89
CA VAL A 190 -16.53 -21.92 16.92
C VAL A 190 -15.01 -21.90 16.64
N PRO A 191 -14.37 -23.03 16.28
CA PRO A 191 -12.99 -23.03 15.85
C PRO A 191 -12.77 -22.06 14.68
N VAL A 192 -11.63 -21.34 14.72
CA VAL A 192 -11.29 -20.35 13.69
C VAL A 192 -11.37 -20.98 12.29
N PRO A 193 -12.15 -20.40 11.35
CA PRO A 193 -12.25 -20.88 9.99
C PRO A 193 -10.88 -21.06 9.30
N ARG A 194 -10.81 -21.98 8.32
CA ARG A 194 -9.58 -22.17 7.55
C ARG A 194 -9.17 -20.86 6.86
N PRO A 195 -7.87 -20.51 6.87
CA PRO A 195 -7.41 -19.26 6.27
C PRO A 195 -7.72 -19.25 4.76
N ASP A 196 -8.39 -18.20 4.30
CA ASP A 196 -8.65 -17.95 2.89
C ASP A 196 -7.34 -17.91 2.06
N ILE A 197 -7.43 -18.14 0.75
CA ILE A 197 -6.32 -18.13 -0.22
C ILE A 197 -5.50 -16.85 -0.07
N TYR A 198 -6.16 -15.70 0.07
CA TYR A 198 -5.50 -14.42 0.28
C TYR A 198 -4.65 -14.41 1.55
N THR A 199 -5.24 -14.83 2.67
CA THR A 199 -4.56 -14.85 3.98
C THR A 199 -3.39 -15.84 4.00
N THR A 200 -3.53 -16.97 3.32
CA THR A 200 -2.48 -17.98 3.16
C THR A 200 -1.32 -17.45 2.31
N ALA A 201 -1.62 -16.80 1.18
CA ALA A 201 -0.62 -16.18 0.32
C ALA A 201 0.14 -15.06 1.07
N LYS A 202 -0.59 -14.17 1.75
CA LYS A 202 -0.03 -13.09 2.60
C LYS A 202 0.88 -13.66 3.69
N ALA A 203 0.45 -14.73 4.37
CA ALA A 203 1.25 -15.40 5.40
C ALA A 203 2.52 -16.05 4.83
N ARG A 204 2.43 -16.67 3.64
CA ARG A 204 3.59 -17.26 2.95
C ARG A 204 4.58 -16.18 2.52
N ALA A 205 4.11 -15.09 1.91
CA ALA A 205 4.93 -13.94 1.53
C ALA A 205 5.64 -13.34 2.75
N ARG A 206 4.93 -13.13 3.86
CA ARG A 206 5.51 -12.61 5.11
C ARG A 206 6.55 -13.54 5.73
N ARG A 207 6.37 -14.87 5.60
CA ARG A 207 7.37 -15.85 6.05
C ARG A 207 8.62 -15.81 5.18
N LEU A 208 8.46 -15.77 3.86
CA LEU A 208 9.58 -15.65 2.92
C LEU A 208 10.37 -14.36 3.17
N TYR A 209 9.67 -13.24 3.26
CA TYR A 209 10.25 -11.94 3.61
C TYR A 209 11.10 -11.99 4.89
N ARG A 210 10.55 -12.54 5.98
CA ARG A 210 11.29 -12.68 7.25
C ARG A 210 12.55 -13.52 7.10
N LYS A 211 12.49 -14.63 6.35
CA LYS A 211 13.65 -15.49 6.08
C LYS A 211 14.72 -14.78 5.25
N LEU A 212 14.33 -13.99 4.25
CA LEU A 212 15.27 -13.28 3.38
C LEU A 212 15.97 -12.14 4.12
N VAL A 213 15.20 -11.32 4.84
CA VAL A 213 15.74 -10.13 5.51
C VAL A 213 16.63 -10.45 6.71
N GLN A 214 16.50 -11.63 7.31
CA GLN A 214 17.44 -12.12 8.31
C GLN A 214 18.84 -12.41 7.73
N LYS A 215 18.97 -12.60 6.41
CA LYS A 215 20.27 -12.86 5.77
C LYS A 215 21.00 -11.54 5.49
N ALA A 216 22.17 -11.37 6.09
CA ALA A 216 22.96 -10.15 5.94
C ALA A 216 23.37 -9.87 4.48
N TRP A 217 23.65 -10.90 3.68
CA TRP A 217 23.98 -10.72 2.26
C TRP A 217 22.80 -10.14 1.46
N PHE A 218 21.57 -10.54 1.78
CA PHE A 218 20.38 -10.07 1.09
C PHE A 218 20.15 -8.57 1.37
N VAL A 219 20.24 -8.18 2.64
CA VAL A 219 20.15 -6.77 3.04
C VAL A 219 21.23 -5.94 2.36
N LYS A 220 22.49 -6.41 2.36
CA LYS A 220 23.60 -5.72 1.67
C LYS A 220 23.36 -5.62 0.17
N ALA A 221 22.89 -6.69 -0.48
CA ALA A 221 22.61 -6.70 -1.91
C ALA A 221 21.50 -5.71 -2.29
N VAL A 222 20.41 -5.68 -1.53
CA VAL A 222 19.28 -4.75 -1.78
C VAL A 222 19.71 -3.29 -1.57
N ILE A 223 20.51 -2.99 -0.56
CA ILE A 223 21.05 -1.64 -0.35
C ILE A 223 22.05 -1.29 -1.45
N ALA A 224 22.95 -2.21 -1.82
CA ALA A 224 23.92 -1.98 -2.89
C ALA A 224 23.21 -1.72 -4.21
N PHE A 225 22.17 -2.48 -4.54
CA PHE A 225 21.30 -2.25 -5.68
C PHE A 225 20.71 -0.82 -5.65
N PHE A 226 20.12 -0.41 -4.52
CA PHE A 226 19.54 0.93 -4.37
C PHE A 226 20.58 2.06 -4.52
N LEU A 227 21.75 1.91 -3.90
CA LEU A 227 22.84 2.88 -4.01
C LEU A 227 23.40 2.94 -5.43
N LEU A 228 23.57 1.80 -6.08
CA LEU A 228 24.03 1.71 -7.46
C LEU A 228 23.02 2.39 -8.40
N GLN A 229 21.73 2.09 -8.26
CA GLN A 229 20.66 2.73 -9.01
C GLN A 229 20.65 4.25 -8.82
N SER A 230 20.81 4.73 -7.59
CA SER A 230 20.87 6.17 -7.28
C SER A 230 22.10 6.83 -7.88
N PHE A 231 23.24 6.14 -7.87
CA PHE A 231 24.48 6.61 -8.49
C PHE A 231 24.37 6.69 -10.02
N LEU A 232 23.81 5.66 -10.67
CA LEU A 232 23.56 5.64 -12.12
C LEU A 232 22.64 6.78 -12.54
N ALA A 233 21.59 7.06 -11.78
CA ALA A 233 20.71 8.19 -12.02
C ALA A 233 21.47 9.53 -11.95
N LEU A 234 22.26 9.75 -10.89
CA LEU A 234 23.10 10.95 -10.76
C LEU A 234 24.14 11.09 -11.87
N ALA A 235 24.78 9.98 -12.26
CA ALA A 235 25.77 9.98 -13.33
C ALA A 235 25.14 10.40 -14.67
N LEU A 236 23.92 9.92 -14.94
CA LEU A 236 23.14 10.33 -16.10
C LEU A 236 22.76 11.82 -16.02
N ASP A 237 22.24 12.29 -14.88
CA ASP A 237 21.90 13.70 -14.66
C ASP A 237 23.12 14.60 -14.90
N PHE A 238 24.27 14.23 -14.34
CA PHE A 238 25.52 14.97 -14.49
C PHE A 238 26.03 14.96 -15.92
N PHE A 239 25.98 13.81 -16.62
CA PHE A 239 26.35 13.71 -18.02
C PHE A 239 25.51 14.65 -18.90
N LEU A 240 24.19 14.68 -18.68
CA LEU A 240 23.29 15.58 -19.40
C LEU A 240 23.59 17.06 -19.12
N LEU A 241 23.88 17.40 -17.85
CA LEU A 241 24.25 18.76 -17.47
C LEU A 241 25.61 19.19 -18.06
N TYR A 242 26.59 18.29 -18.03
CA TYR A 242 27.91 18.50 -18.61
C TYR A 242 27.83 18.75 -20.11
N ALA A 243 27.07 17.92 -20.83
CA ALA A 243 26.83 18.09 -22.27
C ALA A 243 26.21 19.45 -22.59
N LYS A 244 25.22 19.90 -21.81
CA LYS A 244 24.61 21.24 -21.94
C LYS A 244 25.61 22.37 -21.74
N LEU A 245 26.42 22.29 -20.68
CA LEU A 245 27.29 23.37 -20.25
C LEU A 245 28.55 23.49 -21.11
N MET A 246 29.23 22.38 -21.38
CA MET A 246 30.48 22.37 -22.14
C MET A 246 30.26 22.60 -23.63
N TRP A 247 29.26 21.96 -24.22
CA TRP A 247 29.02 22.09 -25.66
C TRP A 247 28.25 23.37 -26.02
N ARG A 248 27.78 24.15 -25.01
CA ARG A 248 26.81 25.26 -25.16
C ARG A 248 25.61 24.91 -26.06
N ALA A 249 25.35 23.64 -26.27
CA ALA A 249 24.24 23.24 -27.09
C ALA A 249 22.97 23.38 -26.26
N ASN A 250 21.94 23.88 -26.92
CA ASN A 250 20.61 23.80 -26.37
C ASN A 250 20.32 22.30 -26.16
N LEU A 251 19.85 21.91 -24.97
CA LEU A 251 19.45 20.51 -24.74
C LEU A 251 18.45 20.04 -25.80
N HIS A 252 17.64 20.97 -26.32
CA HIS A 252 16.70 20.75 -27.42
C HIS A 252 17.37 20.50 -28.79
N SER A 253 18.60 20.98 -29.02
CA SER A 253 19.36 20.69 -30.25
C SER A 253 20.17 19.39 -30.18
N ILE A 254 20.52 18.89 -28.98
CA ILE A 254 21.19 17.59 -28.80
C ILE A 254 20.16 16.46 -28.64
N PHE A 255 19.09 16.73 -27.90
CA PHE A 255 18.00 15.79 -27.64
C PHE A 255 16.67 16.47 -27.97
N PRO A 256 16.31 16.59 -29.26
CA PRO A 256 15.03 17.17 -29.68
C PRO A 256 13.81 16.43 -29.09
N THR A 257 14.02 15.25 -28.53
CA THR A 257 13.01 14.40 -27.90
C THR A 257 12.87 14.58 -26.38
N LEU A 258 13.62 15.50 -25.74
CA LEU A 258 13.46 15.78 -24.30
C LEU A 258 12.13 16.51 -24.07
N SER A 259 11.18 15.81 -23.45
CA SER A 259 9.87 16.34 -23.13
C SER A 259 9.88 17.06 -21.77
N VAL A 260 8.84 17.87 -21.50
CA VAL A 260 8.65 18.47 -20.16
C VAL A 260 8.56 17.40 -19.07
N SER A 261 7.98 16.23 -19.39
CA SER A 261 7.92 15.08 -18.48
C SER A 261 9.30 14.49 -18.15
N ASP A 262 10.28 14.57 -19.05
CA ASP A 262 11.66 14.17 -18.74
C ASP A 262 12.31 15.08 -17.75
N LEU A 263 12.13 16.39 -17.95
CA LEU A 263 12.72 17.38 -17.07
C LEU A 263 12.16 17.23 -15.66
N ALA A 264 10.85 16.99 -15.55
CA ALA A 264 10.20 16.74 -14.27
C ALA A 264 10.64 15.40 -13.63
N GLY A 265 10.82 14.36 -14.44
CA GLY A 265 11.39 13.07 -14.00
C GLY A 265 12.82 13.21 -13.48
N LEU A 266 13.66 13.95 -14.20
CA LEU A 266 15.04 14.24 -13.84
C LEU A 266 15.10 15.02 -12.52
N ALA A 267 14.34 16.12 -12.41
CA ALA A 267 14.29 16.91 -11.19
C ALA A 267 13.84 16.09 -9.97
N SER A 268 12.86 15.19 -10.16
CA SER A 268 12.42 14.26 -9.11
C SER A 268 13.50 13.26 -8.73
N ALA A 269 14.26 12.74 -9.70
CA ALA A 269 15.36 11.81 -9.48
C ALA A 269 16.52 12.49 -8.75
N THR A 270 16.89 13.71 -9.15
CA THR A 270 17.90 14.53 -8.47
C THR A 270 17.50 14.79 -7.01
N MET A 271 16.22 15.11 -6.75
CA MET A 271 15.71 15.28 -5.39
C MET A 271 15.88 14.01 -4.54
N ALA A 272 15.46 12.85 -5.07
CA ALA A 272 15.65 11.58 -4.38
C ALA A 272 17.13 11.30 -4.10
N ALA A 273 18.00 11.55 -5.08
CA ALA A 273 19.42 11.29 -4.98
C ALA A 273 20.12 12.21 -3.97
N MET A 274 19.74 13.49 -3.87
CA MET A 274 20.22 14.38 -2.81
C MET A 274 19.88 13.83 -1.41
N ILE A 275 18.66 13.32 -1.21
CA ILE A 275 18.26 12.69 0.06
C ILE A 275 19.13 11.46 0.35
N VAL A 276 19.46 10.65 -0.67
CA VAL A 276 20.39 9.52 -0.52
C VAL A 276 21.77 9.99 -0.07
N ILE A 277 22.33 11.03 -0.70
CA ILE A 277 23.64 11.60 -0.31
C ILE A 277 23.62 12.04 1.15
N PHE A 278 22.59 12.78 1.58
CA PHE A 278 22.42 13.18 2.98
C PHE A 278 22.31 11.96 3.91
N GLY A 279 21.62 10.90 3.49
CA GLY A 279 21.54 9.63 4.21
C GLY A 279 22.90 8.96 4.39
N VAL A 280 23.71 8.90 3.33
CA VAL A 280 25.08 8.36 3.36
C VAL A 280 25.97 9.17 4.30
N MET A 281 25.93 10.50 4.21
CA MET A 281 26.71 11.38 5.12
C MET A 281 26.34 11.17 6.59
N LYS A 282 25.06 10.91 6.87
CA LYS A 282 24.57 10.68 8.24
C LYS A 282 24.83 9.28 8.79
N ILE A 283 25.26 8.31 7.97
CA ILE A 283 25.44 6.91 8.40
C ILE A 283 26.45 6.75 9.54
N ARG A 284 27.52 7.55 9.53
CA ARG A 284 28.54 7.55 10.59
C ARG A 284 28.05 8.18 11.89
N SER A 285 27.08 9.11 11.82
CA SER A 285 26.55 9.80 13.00
C SER A 285 25.38 9.05 13.65
N SER A 286 24.45 8.52 12.86
CA SER A 286 23.27 7.82 13.35
C SER A 286 22.69 6.94 12.25
N LYS A 287 22.84 5.62 12.41
CA LYS A 287 22.27 4.62 11.49
C LYS A 287 20.76 4.80 11.34
N LEU A 288 20.05 5.06 12.44
CA LEU A 288 18.60 5.27 12.41
C LEU A 288 18.18 6.50 11.60
N ARG A 289 18.95 7.60 11.65
CA ARG A 289 18.67 8.79 10.82
C ARG A 289 18.97 8.50 9.35
N ALA A 290 20.08 7.83 9.06
CA ALA A 290 20.43 7.43 7.70
C ALA A 290 19.36 6.54 7.05
N TYR A 291 18.89 5.50 7.77
CA TYR A 291 17.84 4.62 7.24
C TYR A 291 16.51 5.33 7.03
N ARG A 292 16.17 6.33 7.87
CA ARG A 292 14.98 7.16 7.65
C ARG A 292 15.10 8.00 6.39
N LEU A 293 16.24 8.64 6.16
CA LEU A 293 16.52 9.39 4.93
C LEU A 293 16.47 8.48 3.69
N PHE A 294 17.07 7.29 3.75
CA PHE A 294 16.94 6.32 2.65
C PHE A 294 15.49 5.92 2.40
N LYS A 295 14.69 5.71 3.46
CA LYS A 295 13.27 5.40 3.33
C LYS A 295 12.53 6.57 2.67
N ASP A 296 12.80 7.81 3.08
CA ASP A 296 12.19 9.01 2.46
C ASP A 296 12.61 9.16 0.98
N ALA A 297 13.87 8.87 0.64
CA ALA A 297 14.34 8.85 -0.75
C ALA A 297 13.62 7.80 -1.61
N VAL A 298 13.43 6.58 -1.09
CA VAL A 298 12.69 5.52 -1.79
C VAL A 298 11.23 5.91 -1.98
N LEU A 299 10.60 6.56 -0.99
CA LEU A 299 9.24 7.07 -1.12
C LEU A 299 9.15 8.13 -2.21
N VAL A 300 10.12 9.04 -2.31
CA VAL A 300 10.21 10.00 -3.44
C VAL A 300 10.34 9.26 -4.78
N GLN A 301 11.14 8.20 -4.86
CA GLN A 301 11.25 7.41 -6.07
C GLN A 301 9.92 6.75 -6.44
N ILE A 302 9.22 6.14 -5.49
CA ILE A 302 7.92 5.47 -5.72
C ILE A 302 6.84 6.49 -6.09
N PHE A 303 6.76 7.64 -5.43
CA PHE A 303 5.66 8.58 -5.65
C PHE A 303 5.87 9.54 -6.82
N LEU A 304 7.11 9.91 -7.13
CA LEU A 304 7.42 10.90 -8.16
C LEU A 304 8.14 10.28 -9.35
N VAL A 305 9.35 9.74 -9.14
CA VAL A 305 10.18 9.24 -10.25
C VAL A 305 9.47 8.13 -11.02
N GLN A 306 8.84 7.20 -10.31
CA GLN A 306 8.16 6.05 -10.87
C GLN A 306 6.99 6.43 -11.79
N VAL A 307 6.31 7.55 -11.55
CA VAL A 307 5.23 8.05 -12.43
C VAL A 307 5.78 8.33 -13.83
N PHE A 308 6.93 9.00 -13.91
CA PHE A 308 7.60 9.29 -15.18
C PHE A 308 8.21 8.04 -15.82
N LEU A 309 8.68 7.08 -15.00
CA LEU A 309 9.11 5.78 -15.52
C LEU A 309 7.94 4.99 -16.12
N PHE A 310 6.75 5.01 -15.52
CA PHE A 310 5.56 4.39 -16.11
C PHE A 310 5.12 5.08 -17.40
N TYR A 311 5.26 6.41 -17.48
CA TYR A 311 4.99 7.17 -18.70
C TYR A 311 5.88 6.73 -19.88
N ARG A 312 7.15 6.38 -19.62
CA ARG A 312 8.09 5.98 -20.69
C ARG A 312 8.20 4.50 -20.93
N ALA A 313 8.39 3.73 -19.86
CA ALA A 313 8.78 2.33 -19.90
C ALA A 313 7.60 1.37 -19.64
N GLN A 314 6.41 1.89 -19.32
CA GLN A 314 5.17 1.14 -19.14
C GLN A 314 5.35 -0.11 -18.27
N LEU A 315 5.26 -1.33 -18.84
CA LEU A 315 5.40 -2.59 -18.12
C LEU A 315 6.80 -2.79 -17.53
N LEU A 316 7.87 -2.34 -18.18
CA LEU A 316 9.23 -2.48 -17.65
C LEU A 316 9.42 -1.68 -16.36
N ALA A 317 8.67 -0.60 -16.18
CA ALA A 317 8.70 0.19 -14.96
C ALA A 317 8.22 -0.62 -13.73
N LEU A 318 7.42 -1.68 -13.90
CA LEU A 318 7.02 -2.58 -12.81
C LEU A 318 8.21 -3.23 -12.11
N LEU A 319 9.29 -3.55 -12.84
CA LEU A 319 10.51 -4.12 -12.26
C LEU A 319 11.19 -3.12 -11.33
N GLY A 320 11.27 -1.85 -11.73
CA GLY A 320 11.78 -0.76 -10.90
C GLY A 320 10.95 -0.56 -9.64
N LEU A 321 9.62 -0.56 -9.77
CA LEU A 321 8.70 -0.47 -8.64
C LEU A 321 8.88 -1.65 -7.66
N ALA A 322 8.96 -2.88 -8.18
CA ALA A 322 9.19 -4.06 -7.35
C ALA A 322 10.52 -3.99 -6.59
N GLY A 323 11.58 -3.52 -7.26
CA GLY A 323 12.88 -3.24 -6.63
C GLY A 323 12.75 -2.21 -5.50
N ASN A 324 12.10 -1.07 -5.77
CA ASN A 324 11.88 -0.01 -4.78
C ASN A 324 11.05 -0.48 -3.58
N ILE A 325 10.01 -1.29 -3.80
CA ILE A 325 9.23 -1.91 -2.71
C ILE A 325 10.10 -2.85 -1.88
N CYS A 326 10.95 -3.67 -2.52
CA CYS A 326 11.88 -4.54 -1.79
C CYS A 326 12.85 -3.75 -0.91
N VAL A 327 13.42 -2.66 -1.45
CA VAL A 327 14.28 -1.75 -0.68
C VAL A 327 13.52 -1.14 0.49
N LEU A 328 12.30 -0.65 0.25
CA LEU A 328 11.46 -0.05 1.29
C LEU A 328 11.20 -1.05 2.43
N LEU A 329 10.84 -2.30 2.11
CA LEU A 329 10.62 -3.36 3.08
C LEU A 329 11.89 -3.66 3.91
N VAL A 330 13.05 -3.76 3.26
CA VAL A 330 14.34 -3.95 3.94
C VAL A 330 14.64 -2.78 4.87
N LEU A 331 14.44 -1.53 4.43
CA LEU A 331 14.64 -0.35 5.26
C LEU A 331 13.71 -0.32 6.47
N TYR A 332 12.44 -0.69 6.32
CA TYR A 332 11.50 -0.83 7.44
C TYR A 332 12.02 -1.82 8.48
N TYR A 333 12.54 -2.97 8.05
CA TYR A 333 13.15 -3.93 8.97
C TYR A 333 14.36 -3.35 9.69
N MET A 334 15.29 -2.72 8.96
CA MET A 334 16.51 -2.15 9.54
C MET A 334 16.20 -1.04 10.54
N ILE A 335 15.23 -0.16 10.22
CA ILE A 335 14.75 0.88 11.13
C ILE A 335 14.18 0.24 12.40
N ARG A 336 13.38 -0.82 12.27
CA ARG A 336 12.78 -1.50 13.43
C ARG A 336 13.84 -2.18 14.30
N GLN A 337 14.82 -2.84 13.69
CA GLN A 337 15.92 -3.49 14.39
C GLN A 337 16.80 -2.47 15.13
N GLU A 338 17.14 -1.37 14.48
CA GLU A 338 17.95 -0.30 15.08
C GLU A 338 17.21 0.39 16.23
N LYS A 339 15.89 0.64 16.10
CA LYS A 339 15.06 1.16 17.20
C LYS A 339 15.07 0.22 18.41
N ALA A 340 14.93 -1.09 18.17
CA ALA A 340 14.96 -2.08 19.24
C ALA A 340 16.34 -2.15 19.93
N ALA A 341 17.43 -2.05 19.17
CA ALA A 341 18.79 -2.00 19.72
C ALA A 341 19.01 -0.74 20.58
N GLN A 342 18.51 0.42 20.14
CA GLN A 342 18.60 1.66 20.90
C GLN A 342 17.76 1.62 22.19
N SER A 343 16.56 1.02 22.16
CA SER A 343 15.74 0.88 23.37
C SER A 343 16.41 -0.02 24.42
N VAL A 344 17.04 -1.12 23.99
CA VAL A 344 17.77 -2.02 24.91
C VAL A 344 18.97 -1.30 25.52
N CYS A 345 19.80 -0.62 24.71
CA CYS A 345 20.95 0.13 25.20
C CYS A 345 20.57 1.26 26.17
N ALA A 346 19.46 1.95 25.92
CA ALA A 346 18.93 2.98 26.82
C ALA A 346 18.48 2.39 28.17
N GLN A 347 17.79 1.24 28.17
CA GLN A 347 17.38 0.54 29.39
C GLN A 347 18.59 0.06 30.20
N THR A 348 19.63 -0.49 29.55
CA THR A 348 20.87 -0.91 30.23
C THR A 348 21.60 0.26 30.90
N ARG A 349 21.67 1.43 30.24
CA ARG A 349 22.29 2.63 30.83
C ARG A 349 21.51 3.17 32.03
N GLN A 350 20.17 3.17 31.98
CA GLN A 350 19.33 3.58 33.11
C GLN A 350 19.46 2.63 34.30
N SER A 351 19.52 1.32 34.05
CA SER A 351 19.74 0.32 35.11
C SER A 351 21.13 0.46 35.75
N SER A 352 22.19 0.68 34.96
CA SER A 352 23.55 0.87 35.49
C SER A 352 23.70 2.18 36.28
N ALA A 353 23.00 3.25 35.89
CA ALA A 353 23.01 4.51 36.63
C ALA A 353 22.26 4.42 37.98
N ALA A 354 21.20 3.61 38.05
CA ALA A 354 20.44 3.37 39.28
C ALA A 354 21.21 2.51 40.31
N VAL A 355 22.11 1.63 39.86
CA VAL A 355 22.96 0.81 40.74
C VAL A 355 24.16 1.61 41.28
N GLY A 356 24.67 2.60 40.53
CA GLY A 356 25.80 3.44 40.94
C GLY A 356 25.45 4.59 41.90
N SER A 357 24.17 4.81 42.22
CA SER A 357 23.72 5.90 43.10
C SER A 357 23.40 5.46 44.53
N VAL A 358 23.81 4.28 44.96
CA VAL A 358 23.73 3.87 46.38
C VAL A 358 24.87 4.56 47.13
N PRO A 359 24.60 5.52 48.05
CA PRO A 359 25.65 6.13 48.84
C PRO A 359 26.20 5.09 49.81
N SER A 360 27.53 4.91 49.83
CA SER A 360 28.22 4.21 50.91
C SER A 360 27.90 4.94 52.22
N ARG A 361 27.18 4.26 53.11
CA ARG A 361 26.93 4.72 54.48
C ARG A 361 28.20 4.75 55.30
#